data_AF-A0A7L0MMJ3-F1
#
_entry.id   AF-A0A7L0MMJ3-F1
#
_cell.length_a   1.000
_cell.length_b   1.000
_cell.length_c   1.000
_cell.angle_alpha   90.00
_cell.angle_beta   90.00
_cell.angle_gamma   90.00
#
_symmetry.space_group_name_H-M   'P 1'
#
loop_
_entity.id
_entity.type
_entity.pdbx_description
1 polymer ?
#
loop_
_entity_poly.entity_id
_entity_poly.type
_entity_poly.pdbx_seq_one_letter_code
_entity_poly.pdbx_strand_id
1 'polypeptide(L)'
;KLTRILQDSLGGRTKTSIIATVSPASISLEETLSTLEYAHRAKNIMNKPEVNQKLTKKALIKEYTEEIERLRRDLAATREKNGVYISLENYEALNGKLTVQEEQIAEYIDKISVMEEELKRVTELFTVNKNELEQCKTDLQIKEKELEETQKDLQETKIHLAEEEYVVSVLENTEQKLHDTASKLLNTVQETTKDVSGLHAKLDRKKVVDQHNAIVQNTFAGQMNDLFNRIQDSVSENSLKEQQMLTSYSNFIGDLLSTSSSAANILASVVSASFASIKEFVSSEVSHVSKKIIQHENLSLDCKAELLRLIEEHTSGLGRALNSLTPMLEFALGLNCQFQNNMKKYSVVVDKV
;
A
#
# COMPACT_ATOMS: atom_id res chain seq x y z
N LYS A 1 54.23 -100.67 -24.42
CA LYS A 1 53.93 -101.95 -23.71
C LYS A 1 52.43 -102.09 -23.38
N LEU A 2 51.74 -101.04 -22.89
CA LEU A 2 50.31 -101.09 -22.54
C LEU A 2 49.36 -101.47 -23.70
N THR A 3 49.52 -100.86 -24.88
CA THR A 3 48.65 -101.13 -26.05
C THR A 3 48.73 -102.57 -26.57
N ARG A 4 49.84 -103.28 -26.31
CA ARG A 4 50.00 -104.70 -26.68
C ARG A 4 49.24 -105.64 -25.74
N ILE A 5 49.02 -105.23 -24.49
CA ILE A 5 48.20 -105.98 -23.53
C ILE A 5 46.72 -105.74 -23.82
N LEU A 6 46.37 -104.53 -24.24
CA LEU A 6 44.99 -104.12 -24.55
C LEU A 6 44.55 -104.46 -25.98
N GLN A 7 45.34 -105.24 -26.73
CA GLN A 7 45.05 -105.57 -28.13
C GLN A 7 43.71 -106.30 -28.28
N ASP A 8 43.41 -107.26 -27.39
CA ASP A 8 42.13 -107.96 -27.39
C ASP A 8 40.96 -107.07 -26.92
N SER A 9 41.26 -106.03 -26.13
CA SER A 9 40.26 -105.10 -25.59
C SER A 9 39.86 -104.00 -26.58
N LEU A 10 40.72 -103.64 -27.53
CA LEU A 10 40.49 -102.57 -28.50
C LEU A 10 40.41 -103.15 -29.93
N GLY A 11 39.37 -103.94 -30.20
CA GLY A 11 39.10 -104.58 -31.50
C GLY A 11 39.08 -106.11 -31.49
N GLY A 12 39.14 -106.76 -30.33
CA GLY A 12 39.22 -108.22 -30.20
C GLY A 12 37.94 -108.89 -29.69
N ARG A 13 38.12 -109.96 -28.91
CA ARG A 13 37.04 -110.88 -28.48
C ARG A 13 36.43 -110.56 -27.11
N THR A 14 36.84 -109.47 -26.47
CA THR A 14 36.35 -109.10 -25.13
C THR A 14 35.31 -107.99 -25.19
N LYS A 15 34.42 -107.95 -24.20
CA LYS A 15 33.56 -106.78 -23.95
C LYS A 15 34.40 -105.73 -23.20
N THR A 16 34.51 -104.52 -23.76
CA THR A 16 35.37 -103.45 -23.22
C THR A 16 34.53 -102.22 -22.90
N SER A 17 34.80 -101.59 -21.76
CA SER A 17 34.23 -100.30 -21.35
C SER A 17 35.37 -99.34 -21.00
N ILE A 18 35.25 -98.07 -21.42
CA ILE A 18 36.24 -97.01 -21.17
C ILE A 18 35.55 -95.90 -20.38
N ILE A 19 36.15 -95.49 -19.27
CA ILE A 19 35.64 -94.43 -18.39
C ILE A 19 36.52 -93.19 -18.57
N ALA A 20 35.92 -92.09 -19.05
CA ALA A 20 36.58 -90.80 -19.19
C ALA A 20 36.28 -89.92 -17.97
N THR A 21 37.31 -89.56 -17.20
CA THR A 21 37.17 -88.69 -16.02
C THR A 21 37.53 -87.26 -16.39
N VAL A 22 36.58 -86.33 -16.24
CA VAL A 22 36.75 -84.91 -16.60
C VAL A 22 36.50 -84.00 -15.40
N SER A 23 37.11 -82.82 -15.41
CA SER A 23 36.95 -81.79 -14.37
C SER A 23 35.96 -80.71 -14.81
N PRO A 24 35.00 -80.28 -13.96
CA PRO A 24 34.06 -79.22 -14.30
C PRO A 24 34.67 -77.80 -14.20
N ALA A 25 35.93 -77.66 -13.78
CA ALA A 25 36.57 -76.36 -13.61
C ALA A 25 36.90 -75.72 -14.96
N SER A 26 36.63 -74.41 -15.11
CA SER A 26 36.87 -73.66 -16.34
C SER A 26 38.34 -73.64 -16.78
N ILE A 27 39.28 -73.75 -15.84
CA ILE A 27 40.72 -73.83 -16.12
C ILE A 27 41.11 -75.13 -16.85
N SER A 28 40.30 -76.19 -16.74
CA SER A 28 40.56 -77.51 -17.33
C SER A 28 39.75 -77.75 -18.60
N LEU A 29 39.20 -76.70 -19.21
CA LEU A 29 38.33 -76.81 -20.38
C LEU A 29 39.04 -77.46 -21.57
N GLU A 30 40.30 -77.08 -21.84
CA GLU A 30 41.08 -77.61 -22.96
C GLU A 30 41.41 -79.11 -22.81
N GLU A 31 41.83 -79.53 -21.62
CA GLU A 31 42.08 -80.95 -21.30
C GLU A 31 40.79 -81.78 -21.29
N THR A 32 39.69 -81.18 -20.84
CA THR A 32 38.35 -81.80 -20.86
C THR A 32 37.90 -82.06 -22.29
N LEU A 33 38.12 -81.10 -23.20
CA LEU A 33 37.81 -81.25 -24.61
C LEU A 33 38.63 -82.40 -25.23
N SER A 34 39.94 -82.42 -25.00
CA SER A 34 40.83 -83.48 -25.51
C SER A 34 40.45 -84.88 -25.00
N THR A 35 40.04 -84.98 -23.74
CA THR A 35 39.56 -86.25 -23.13
C THR A 35 38.25 -86.72 -23.75
N LEU A 36 37.31 -85.80 -23.98
CA LEU A 36 36.03 -86.09 -24.64
C LEU A 36 36.22 -86.49 -26.10
N GLU A 37 37.14 -85.87 -26.84
CA GLU A 37 37.46 -86.25 -28.22
C GLU A 37 38.04 -87.67 -28.32
N TYR A 38 38.89 -88.06 -27.37
CA TYR A 38 39.38 -89.44 -27.29
C TYR A 38 38.24 -90.43 -26.98
N ALA A 39 37.39 -90.11 -25.99
CA ALA A 39 36.25 -90.95 -25.64
C ALA A 39 35.27 -91.12 -26.81
N HIS A 40 35.02 -90.04 -27.56
CA HIS A 40 34.19 -90.07 -28.75
C HIS A 40 34.76 -90.99 -29.84
N ARG A 41 36.08 -90.96 -30.08
CA ARG A 41 36.74 -91.89 -31.00
C ARG A 41 36.67 -93.33 -30.51
N ALA A 42 36.89 -93.55 -29.21
CA ALA A 42 36.90 -94.89 -28.62
C ALA A 42 35.52 -95.56 -28.61
N LYS A 43 34.43 -94.79 -28.52
CA LYS A 43 33.05 -95.28 -28.67
C LYS A 43 32.81 -96.03 -30.00
N ASN A 44 33.52 -95.64 -31.06
CA ASN A 44 33.34 -96.23 -32.39
C ASN A 44 34.13 -97.53 -32.62
N ILE A 45 34.84 -98.04 -31.60
CA ILE A 45 35.58 -99.31 -31.69
C ILE A 45 34.59 -100.47 -31.51
N MET A 46 34.46 -101.33 -32.52
CA MET A 46 33.60 -102.52 -32.46
C MET A 46 34.40 -103.78 -32.09
N ASN A 47 34.01 -104.44 -31.00
CA ASN A 47 34.53 -105.76 -30.61
C ASN A 47 33.54 -106.87 -31.00
N LYS A 48 34.04 -108.11 -31.16
CA LYS A 48 33.23 -109.32 -31.43
C LYS A 48 33.29 -110.28 -30.23
N PRO A 49 32.45 -110.11 -29.20
CA PRO A 49 32.52 -110.94 -28.01
C PRO A 49 32.06 -112.38 -28.30
N GLU A 50 32.92 -113.36 -28.01
CA GLU A 50 32.64 -114.79 -28.19
C GLU A 50 32.54 -115.49 -26.83
N VAL A 51 31.56 -116.40 -26.67
CA VAL A 51 31.42 -117.20 -25.44
C VAL A 51 32.39 -118.37 -25.50
N ASN A 52 33.37 -118.39 -24.60
CA ASN A 52 34.36 -119.45 -24.51
C ASN A 52 33.77 -120.74 -23.92
N GLN A 53 32.94 -121.46 -24.68
CA GLN A 53 32.42 -122.77 -24.27
C GLN A 53 33.44 -123.89 -24.58
N LYS A 54 33.83 -124.63 -23.55
CA LYS A 54 34.63 -125.86 -23.68
C LYS A 54 33.69 -127.07 -23.72
N LEU A 55 33.15 -127.42 -24.89
CA LEU A 55 32.37 -128.65 -25.05
C LEU A 55 33.29 -129.88 -24.92
N THR A 56 32.97 -130.78 -23.99
CA THR A 56 33.76 -131.98 -23.71
C THR A 56 33.33 -133.11 -24.64
N LYS A 57 34.27 -133.80 -25.31
CA LYS A 57 34.01 -134.87 -26.30
C LYS A 57 33.03 -135.97 -25.83
N LYS A 58 32.88 -136.16 -24.51
CA LYS A 58 32.02 -137.17 -23.90
C LYS A 58 30.51 -136.86 -24.02
N ALA A 59 30.11 -135.58 -24.04
CA ALA A 59 28.71 -135.19 -24.19
C ALA A 59 28.20 -135.46 -25.63
N LEU A 60 29.04 -135.17 -26.62
CA LEU A 60 28.71 -135.36 -28.03
C LEU A 60 28.48 -136.83 -28.42
N ILE A 61 29.25 -137.76 -27.84
CA ILE A 61 29.11 -139.19 -28.13
C ILE A 61 27.81 -139.77 -27.55
N LYS A 62 27.35 -139.26 -26.40
CA LYS A 62 26.13 -139.74 -25.75
C LYS A 62 24.88 -139.41 -26.58
N GLU A 63 24.77 -138.18 -27.07
CA GLU A 63 23.67 -137.76 -27.97
C GLU A 63 23.61 -138.61 -29.24
N TYR A 64 24.76 -138.88 -29.88
CA TYR A 64 24.76 -139.71 -31.08
C TYR A 64 24.37 -141.17 -30.83
N THR A 65 24.63 -141.71 -29.64
CA THR A 65 24.29 -143.10 -29.32
C THR A 65 22.79 -143.27 -29.08
N GLU A 66 22.17 -142.31 -28.40
CA GLU A 66 20.72 -142.32 -28.12
C GLU A 66 19.89 -142.19 -29.41
N GLU A 67 20.36 -141.39 -30.36
CA GLU A 67 19.68 -141.19 -31.64
C GLU A 67 19.71 -142.44 -32.54
N ILE A 68 20.81 -143.20 -32.52
CA ILE A 68 20.94 -144.46 -33.29
C ILE A 68 19.96 -145.53 -32.76
N GLU A 69 19.78 -145.62 -31.45
CA GLU A 69 18.86 -146.59 -30.83
C GLU A 69 17.38 -146.24 -31.03
N ARG A 70 17.05 -144.95 -31.17
CA ARG A 70 15.69 -144.53 -31.57
C ARG A 70 15.41 -144.94 -33.02
N LEU A 71 16.33 -144.61 -33.94
CA LEU A 71 16.17 -144.90 -35.36
C LEU A 71 16.11 -146.41 -35.66
N ARG A 72 16.81 -147.25 -34.89
CA ARG A 72 16.71 -148.71 -35.02
C ARG A 72 15.34 -149.27 -34.64
N ARG A 73 14.71 -148.73 -33.58
CA ARG A 73 13.37 -149.15 -33.15
C ARG A 73 12.30 -148.78 -34.17
N ASP A 74 12.39 -147.59 -34.74
CA ASP A 74 11.43 -147.11 -35.75
C ASP A 74 11.54 -147.91 -37.07
N LEU A 75 12.76 -148.33 -37.45
CA LEU A 75 12.99 -149.17 -38.64
C LEU A 75 12.46 -150.61 -38.47
N ALA A 76 12.55 -151.17 -37.26
CA ALA A 76 11.99 -152.49 -36.96
C ALA A 76 10.45 -152.45 -37.03
N ALA A 77 9.83 -151.43 -36.45
CA ALA A 77 8.37 -151.24 -36.47
C ALA A 77 7.81 -151.04 -37.88
N THR A 78 8.59 -150.47 -38.80
CA THR A 78 8.14 -150.23 -40.19
C THR A 78 8.15 -151.51 -41.05
N ARG A 79 8.94 -152.55 -40.71
CA ARG A 79 9.10 -153.77 -41.51
C ARG A 79 7.94 -154.78 -41.38
N GLU A 80 7.16 -154.75 -40.30
CA GLU A 80 6.15 -155.78 -39.99
C GLU A 80 4.70 -155.44 -40.41
N LYS A 81 4.49 -154.42 -41.27
CA LYS A 81 3.20 -154.01 -41.89
C LYS A 81 1.96 -154.86 -41.52
N ASN A 82 1.22 -154.47 -40.47
CA ASN A 82 -0.25 -154.43 -40.39
C ASN A 82 -0.78 -154.07 -38.99
N GLY A 83 -1.58 -153.00 -38.90
CA GLY A 83 -2.54 -152.74 -37.81
C GLY A 83 -1.97 -152.04 -36.56
N VAL A 84 -2.56 -150.91 -36.18
CA VAL A 84 -2.29 -150.22 -34.91
C VAL A 84 -2.82 -151.10 -33.77
N TYR A 85 -1.97 -152.00 -33.27
CA TYR A 85 -2.19 -152.71 -32.03
C TYR A 85 -1.35 -152.00 -30.95
N ILE A 86 -1.96 -150.96 -30.37
CA ILE A 86 -1.42 -150.31 -29.18
C ILE A 86 -1.63 -151.30 -28.02
N SER A 87 -0.56 -151.73 -27.36
CA SER A 87 -0.65 -152.55 -26.16
C SER A 87 -1.56 -151.85 -25.12
N LEU A 88 -2.29 -152.62 -24.30
CA LEU A 88 -3.16 -152.06 -23.24
C LEU A 88 -2.42 -151.01 -22.38
N GLU A 89 -1.15 -151.28 -22.11
CA GLU A 89 -0.22 -150.40 -21.40
C GLU A 89 0.01 -149.05 -22.11
N ASN A 90 0.11 -149.04 -23.46
CA ASN A 90 0.22 -147.81 -24.24
C ASN A 90 -1.13 -147.07 -24.39
N TYR A 91 -2.27 -147.76 -24.33
CA TYR A 91 -3.60 -147.13 -24.36
C TYR A 91 -3.90 -146.45 -23.02
N GLU A 92 -3.59 -147.11 -21.91
CA GLU A 92 -3.64 -146.51 -20.56
C GLU A 92 -2.68 -145.33 -20.42
N ALA A 93 -1.46 -145.45 -20.94
CA ALA A 93 -0.51 -144.33 -20.98
C ALA A 93 -1.01 -143.15 -21.84
N LEU A 94 -1.73 -143.41 -22.93
CA LEU A 94 -2.33 -142.37 -23.78
C LEU A 94 -3.51 -141.69 -23.08
N ASN A 95 -4.37 -142.44 -22.41
CA ASN A 95 -5.50 -141.92 -21.66
C ASN A 95 -5.04 -141.13 -20.41
N GLY A 96 -3.95 -141.57 -19.77
CA GLY A 96 -3.25 -140.82 -18.73
C GLY A 96 -2.64 -139.52 -19.25
N LYS A 97 -2.08 -139.50 -20.46
CA LYS A 97 -1.60 -138.26 -21.09
C LYS A 97 -2.75 -137.31 -21.45
N LEU A 98 -3.89 -137.84 -21.91
CA LEU A 98 -5.07 -137.07 -22.27
C LEU A 98 -5.66 -136.37 -21.03
N THR A 99 -5.82 -137.10 -19.93
CA THR A 99 -6.30 -136.54 -18.65
C THR A 99 -5.36 -135.46 -18.10
N VAL A 100 -4.04 -135.68 -18.15
CA VAL A 100 -3.05 -134.65 -17.78
C VAL A 100 -3.14 -133.41 -18.67
N GLN A 101 -3.37 -133.59 -19.99
CA GLN A 101 -3.56 -132.45 -20.89
C GLN A 101 -4.88 -131.71 -20.64
N GLU A 102 -5.97 -132.43 -20.33
CA GLU A 102 -7.25 -131.82 -19.96
C GLU A 102 -7.14 -131.01 -18.66
N GLU A 103 -6.44 -131.52 -17.64
CA GLU A 103 -6.14 -130.80 -16.40
C GLU A 103 -5.27 -129.55 -16.67
N GLN A 104 -4.25 -129.66 -17.52
CA GLN A 104 -3.41 -128.52 -17.92
C GLN A 104 -4.22 -127.46 -18.68
N ILE A 105 -5.12 -127.87 -19.58
CA ILE A 105 -6.00 -126.96 -20.31
C ILE A 105 -6.93 -126.23 -19.33
N ALA A 106 -7.50 -126.94 -18.35
CA ALA A 106 -8.35 -126.32 -17.32
C ALA A 106 -7.56 -125.31 -16.47
N GLU A 107 -6.33 -125.62 -16.07
CA GLU A 107 -5.46 -124.70 -15.32
C GLU A 107 -5.10 -123.45 -16.16
N TYR A 108 -4.80 -123.62 -17.45
CA TYR A 108 -4.53 -122.50 -18.34
C TYR A 108 -5.75 -121.63 -18.58
N ILE A 109 -6.96 -122.21 -18.68
CA ILE A 109 -8.21 -121.44 -18.80
C ILE A 109 -8.43 -120.59 -17.54
N ASP A 110 -8.20 -121.13 -16.34
CA ASP A 110 -8.35 -120.38 -15.09
C ASP A 110 -7.32 -119.23 -15.00
N LYS A 111 -6.05 -119.50 -15.35
CA LYS A 111 -5.02 -118.45 -15.46
C LYS A 111 -5.37 -117.36 -16.47
N ILE A 112 -5.90 -117.74 -17.64
CA ILE A 112 -6.33 -116.77 -18.66
C ILE A 112 -7.48 -115.92 -18.10
N SER A 113 -8.46 -116.52 -17.42
CA SER A 113 -9.58 -115.79 -16.82
C SER A 113 -9.10 -114.76 -15.78
N VAL A 114 -8.18 -115.14 -14.89
CA VAL A 114 -7.61 -114.23 -13.89
C VAL A 114 -6.82 -113.11 -14.56
N MET A 115 -6.00 -113.44 -15.56
CA MET A 115 -5.23 -112.44 -16.31
C MET A 115 -6.12 -111.48 -17.08
N GLU A 116 -7.20 -111.95 -17.71
CA GLU A 116 -8.17 -111.11 -18.42
C GLU A 116 -8.84 -110.11 -17.47
N GLU A 117 -9.19 -110.54 -16.26
CA GLU A 117 -9.81 -109.69 -15.25
C GLU A 117 -8.83 -108.64 -14.71
N GLU A 118 -7.57 -108.99 -14.48
CA GLU A 118 -6.52 -108.03 -14.12
C GLU A 118 -6.26 -107.03 -15.26
N LEU A 119 -6.19 -107.50 -16.51
CA LEU A 119 -6.02 -106.65 -17.69
C LEU A 119 -7.16 -105.65 -17.80
N LYS A 120 -8.39 -106.08 -17.54
CA LYS A 120 -9.57 -105.21 -17.53
C LYS A 120 -9.47 -104.15 -16.44
N ARG A 121 -9.09 -104.55 -15.21
CA ARG A 121 -8.90 -103.65 -14.06
C ARG A 121 -7.83 -102.59 -14.34
N VAL A 122 -6.69 -103.01 -14.89
CA VAL A 122 -5.59 -102.11 -15.28
C VAL A 122 -6.05 -101.16 -16.38
N THR A 123 -6.77 -101.65 -17.38
CA THR A 123 -7.29 -100.83 -18.48
C THR A 123 -8.26 -99.76 -17.98
N GLU A 124 -9.19 -100.10 -17.09
CA GLU A 124 -10.09 -99.14 -16.45
C GLU A 124 -9.32 -98.06 -15.68
N LEU A 125 -8.33 -98.45 -14.88
CA LEU A 125 -7.49 -97.51 -14.11
C LEU A 125 -6.70 -96.55 -15.04
N PHE A 126 -6.13 -97.08 -16.13
CA PHE A 126 -5.45 -96.26 -17.14
C PHE A 126 -6.41 -95.27 -17.80
N THR A 127 -7.67 -95.67 -18.01
CA THR A 127 -8.68 -94.81 -18.64
C THR A 127 -9.07 -93.66 -17.71
N VAL A 128 -9.27 -93.95 -16.41
CA VAL A 128 -9.55 -92.93 -15.39
C VAL A 128 -8.38 -91.96 -15.25
N ASN A 129 -7.16 -92.47 -15.04
CA ASN A 129 -5.96 -91.62 -14.89
C ASN A 129 -5.72 -90.76 -16.13
N LYS A 130 -5.98 -91.28 -17.34
CA LYS A 130 -5.88 -90.50 -18.58
C LYS A 130 -6.89 -89.35 -18.59
N ASN A 131 -8.14 -89.60 -18.19
CA ASN A 131 -9.16 -88.57 -18.14
C ASN A 131 -8.84 -87.50 -17.08
N GLU A 132 -8.41 -87.91 -15.89
CA GLU A 132 -7.98 -86.98 -14.83
C GLU A 132 -6.78 -86.14 -15.25
N LEU A 133 -5.81 -86.74 -15.96
CA LEU A 133 -4.65 -86.02 -16.48
C LEU A 133 -5.04 -84.97 -17.54
N GLU A 134 -5.93 -85.33 -18.47
CA GLU A 134 -6.44 -84.38 -19.47
C GLU A 134 -7.24 -83.26 -18.81
N GLN A 135 -8.04 -83.58 -17.78
CA GLN A 135 -8.80 -82.57 -17.04
C GLN A 135 -7.89 -81.63 -16.25
N CYS A 136 -6.88 -82.16 -15.56
CA CYS A 136 -5.87 -81.36 -14.88
C CYS A 136 -5.11 -80.45 -15.86
N LYS A 137 -4.84 -80.94 -17.07
CA LYS A 137 -4.18 -80.16 -18.12
C LYS A 137 -5.06 -79.02 -18.64
N THR A 138 -6.36 -79.25 -18.81
CA THR A 138 -7.30 -78.17 -19.18
C THR A 138 -7.44 -77.14 -18.07
N ASP A 139 -7.51 -77.58 -16.81
CA ASP A 139 -7.63 -76.67 -15.67
C ASP A 139 -6.37 -75.80 -15.51
N LEU A 140 -5.19 -76.39 -15.70
CA LEU A 140 -3.92 -75.66 -15.69
C LEU A 140 -3.90 -74.58 -16.77
N GLN A 141 -4.31 -74.90 -18.00
CA GLN A 141 -4.36 -73.92 -19.10
C GLN A 141 -5.34 -72.78 -18.83
N ILE A 142 -6.51 -73.08 -18.24
CA ILE A 142 -7.48 -72.04 -17.85
C ILE A 142 -6.86 -71.14 -16.77
N LYS A 143 -6.23 -71.72 -15.75
CA LYS A 143 -5.61 -70.96 -14.66
C LYS A 143 -4.42 -70.13 -15.11
N GLU A 144 -3.60 -70.63 -16.03
CA GLU A 144 -2.52 -69.85 -16.65
C GLU A 144 -3.08 -68.63 -17.38
N LYS A 145 -4.17 -68.79 -18.13
CA LYS A 145 -4.80 -67.68 -18.84
C LYS A 145 -5.43 -66.66 -17.90
N GLU A 146 -6.15 -67.11 -16.87
CA GLU A 146 -6.72 -66.23 -15.83
C GLU A 146 -5.63 -65.45 -15.10
N LEU A 147 -4.49 -66.09 -14.81
CA LEU A 147 -3.35 -65.43 -14.17
C LEU A 147 -2.75 -64.34 -15.08
N GLU A 148 -2.62 -64.63 -16.38
CA GLU A 148 -2.10 -63.69 -17.37
C GLU A 148 -3.01 -62.47 -17.54
N GLU A 149 -4.34 -62.68 -17.60
CA GLU A 149 -5.34 -61.60 -17.62
C GLU A 149 -5.27 -60.76 -16.33
N THR A 150 -5.24 -61.40 -15.16
CA THR A 150 -5.16 -60.69 -13.86
C THR A 150 -3.86 -59.88 -13.74
N GLN A 151 -2.75 -60.40 -14.25
CA GLN A 151 -1.46 -59.71 -14.23
C GLN A 151 -1.46 -58.48 -15.14
N LYS A 152 -2.15 -58.55 -16.27
CA LYS A 152 -2.36 -57.42 -17.17
C LYS A 152 -3.22 -56.34 -16.51
N ASP A 153 -4.35 -56.72 -15.92
CA ASP A 153 -5.25 -55.79 -15.22
C ASP A 153 -4.54 -55.11 -14.04
N LEU A 154 -3.68 -55.84 -13.32
CA LEU A 154 -2.86 -55.29 -12.24
C LEU A 154 -1.86 -54.24 -12.76
N GLN A 155 -1.25 -54.45 -13.93
CA GLN A 155 -0.38 -53.45 -14.55
C GLN A 155 -1.14 -52.21 -14.97
N GLU A 156 -2.29 -52.35 -15.63
CA GLU A 156 -3.14 -51.23 -16.04
C GLU A 156 -3.61 -50.41 -14.81
N THR A 157 -4.05 -51.10 -13.76
CA THR A 157 -4.47 -50.45 -12.50
C THR A 157 -3.32 -49.68 -11.83
N LYS A 158 -2.09 -50.21 -11.86
CA LYS A 158 -0.92 -49.50 -11.31
C LYS A 158 -0.59 -48.22 -12.09
N ILE A 159 -0.75 -48.25 -13.41
CA ILE A 159 -0.53 -47.06 -14.25
C ILE A 159 -1.58 -46.00 -13.91
N HIS A 160 -2.86 -46.38 -13.85
CA HIS A 160 -3.93 -45.46 -13.48
C HIS A 160 -3.77 -44.88 -12.08
N LEU A 161 -3.34 -45.70 -11.10
CA LEU A 161 -3.05 -45.22 -9.76
C LEU A 161 -1.93 -44.16 -9.77
N ALA A 162 -0.86 -44.38 -10.53
CA ALA A 162 0.23 -43.40 -10.63
C ALA A 162 -0.20 -42.10 -11.33
N GLU A 163 -1.06 -42.19 -12.35
CA GLU A 163 -1.67 -41.02 -13.00
C GLU A 163 -2.56 -40.24 -12.02
N GLU A 164 -3.38 -40.93 -11.24
CA GLU A 164 -4.28 -40.33 -10.26
C GLU A 164 -3.50 -39.68 -9.11
N GLU A 165 -2.48 -40.34 -8.56
CA GLU A 165 -1.55 -39.77 -7.58
C GLU A 165 -0.88 -38.49 -8.08
N TYR A 166 -0.44 -38.49 -9.35
CA TYR A 166 0.13 -37.30 -9.96
C TYR A 166 -0.90 -36.16 -10.07
N VAL A 167 -2.11 -36.44 -10.55
CA VAL A 167 -3.19 -35.44 -10.65
C VAL A 167 -3.53 -34.87 -9.28
N VAL A 168 -3.66 -35.72 -8.25
CA VAL A 168 -3.92 -35.29 -6.88
C VAL A 168 -2.79 -34.38 -6.37
N SER A 169 -1.52 -34.71 -6.63
CA SER A 169 -0.39 -33.87 -6.21
C SER A 169 -0.38 -32.49 -6.89
N VAL A 170 -0.78 -32.42 -8.17
CA VAL A 170 -0.89 -31.15 -8.90
C VAL A 170 -2.06 -30.33 -8.36
N LEU A 171 -3.20 -30.98 -8.11
CA LEU A 171 -4.38 -30.33 -7.54
C LEU A 171 -4.08 -29.75 -6.17
N GLU A 172 -3.44 -30.51 -5.28
CA GLU A 172 -3.01 -30.04 -3.95
C GLU A 172 -2.11 -28.80 -4.04
N ASN A 173 -1.14 -28.79 -4.96
CA ASN A 173 -0.27 -27.63 -5.19
C ASN A 173 -1.06 -26.41 -5.71
N THR A 174 -2.00 -26.63 -6.62
CA THR A 174 -2.86 -25.54 -7.12
C THR A 174 -3.79 -25.00 -6.05
N GLU A 175 -4.35 -25.87 -5.19
CA GLU A 175 -5.18 -25.49 -4.06
C GLU A 175 -4.38 -24.66 -3.05
N GLN A 176 -3.16 -25.09 -2.72
CA GLN A 176 -2.25 -24.36 -1.84
C GLN A 176 -1.97 -22.95 -2.38
N LYS A 177 -1.63 -22.82 -3.67
CA LYS A 177 -1.38 -21.51 -4.32
C LYS A 177 -2.62 -20.63 -4.34
N LEU A 178 -3.79 -21.21 -4.60
CA LEU A 178 -5.06 -20.49 -4.58
C LEU A 178 -5.38 -20.00 -3.16
N HIS A 179 -5.17 -20.83 -2.16
CA HIS A 179 -5.34 -20.51 -0.75
C HIS A 179 -4.41 -19.39 -0.29
N ASP A 180 -3.12 -19.44 -0.66
CA ASP A 180 -2.15 -18.39 -0.37
C ASP A 180 -2.54 -17.06 -1.01
N THR A 181 -3.02 -17.11 -2.26
CA THR A 181 -3.47 -15.92 -2.99
C THR A 181 -4.74 -15.34 -2.37
N ALA A 182 -5.71 -16.17 -2.02
CA ALA A 182 -6.92 -15.78 -1.33
C ALA A 182 -6.60 -15.14 0.04
N SER A 183 -5.66 -15.72 0.80
CA SER A 183 -5.22 -15.19 2.09
C SER A 183 -4.54 -13.82 1.96
N LYS A 184 -3.67 -13.64 0.94
CA LYS A 184 -3.05 -12.33 0.64
C LYS A 184 -4.09 -11.28 0.24
N LEU A 185 -5.08 -11.65 -0.58
CA LEU A 185 -6.18 -10.76 -0.96
C LEU A 185 -7.02 -10.38 0.26
N LEU A 186 -7.35 -11.34 1.11
CA LEU A 186 -8.12 -11.10 2.33
C LEU A 186 -7.39 -10.11 3.26
N ASN A 187 -6.09 -10.30 3.48
CA ASN A 187 -5.27 -9.39 4.28
C ASN A 187 -5.26 -7.97 3.67
N THR A 188 -5.03 -7.86 2.36
CA THR A 188 -5.06 -6.57 1.66
C THR A 188 -6.43 -5.89 1.80
N VAL A 189 -7.53 -6.64 1.68
CA VAL A 189 -8.89 -6.12 1.85
C VAL A 189 -9.14 -5.67 3.30
N GLN A 190 -8.65 -6.41 4.29
CA GLN A 190 -8.77 -6.03 5.69
C GLN A 190 -7.98 -4.75 6.01
N GLU A 191 -6.74 -4.64 5.53
CA GLU A 191 -5.91 -3.44 5.70
C GLU A 191 -6.53 -2.22 5.02
N THR A 192 -6.94 -2.35 3.75
CA THR A 192 -7.59 -1.25 3.03
C THR A 192 -8.93 -0.85 3.66
N THR A 193 -9.72 -1.80 4.16
CA THR A 193 -10.95 -1.49 4.91
C THR A 193 -10.64 -0.73 6.20
N LYS A 194 -9.60 -1.12 6.93
CA LYS A 194 -9.13 -0.41 8.13
C LYS A 194 -8.69 1.00 7.78
N ASP A 195 -7.92 1.20 6.72
CA ASP A 195 -7.47 2.51 6.27
C ASP A 195 -8.63 3.43 5.87
N VAL A 196 -9.59 2.90 5.11
CA VAL A 196 -10.81 3.64 4.72
C VAL A 196 -11.62 4.03 5.95
N SER A 197 -11.81 3.11 6.90
CA SER A 197 -12.50 3.41 8.16
C SER A 197 -11.77 4.50 8.97
N GLY A 198 -10.44 4.46 9.01
CA GLY A 198 -9.61 5.48 9.65
C GLY A 198 -9.69 6.83 8.95
N LEU A 199 -9.80 6.84 7.62
CA LEU A 199 -10.01 8.05 6.83
C LEU A 199 -11.39 8.67 7.11
N HIS A 200 -12.44 7.86 7.17
CA HIS A 200 -13.78 8.32 7.56
C HIS A 200 -13.79 8.93 8.96
N ALA A 201 -13.18 8.27 9.95
CA ALA A 201 -13.05 8.83 11.30
C ALA A 201 -12.30 10.18 11.32
N LYS A 202 -11.24 10.32 10.50
CA LYS A 202 -10.53 11.60 10.34
C LYS A 202 -11.40 12.66 9.68
N LEU A 203 -12.17 12.30 8.66
CA LEU A 203 -13.10 13.20 7.98
C LEU A 203 -14.18 13.71 8.93
N ASP A 204 -14.77 12.81 9.73
CA ASP A 204 -15.79 13.16 10.71
C ASP A 204 -15.23 14.10 11.79
N ARG A 205 -14.03 13.80 12.31
CA ARG A 205 -13.35 14.69 13.25
C ARG A 205 -13.09 16.06 12.64
N LYS A 206 -12.62 16.12 11.38
CA LYS A 206 -12.41 17.38 10.67
C LYS A 206 -13.71 18.16 10.50
N LYS A 207 -14.80 17.47 10.11
CA LYS A 207 -16.14 18.08 9.98
C LYS A 207 -16.61 18.71 11.29
N VAL A 208 -16.41 18.04 12.42
CA VAL A 208 -16.74 18.60 13.74
C VAL A 208 -15.91 19.86 14.04
N VAL A 209 -14.61 19.85 13.74
CA VAL A 209 -13.74 21.02 13.93
C VAL A 209 -14.15 22.17 13.01
N ASP A 210 -14.44 21.91 11.74
CA ASP A 210 -14.88 22.93 10.78
C ASP A 210 -16.24 23.55 11.21
N GLN A 211 -17.17 22.73 11.71
CA GLN A 211 -18.42 23.21 12.29
C GLN A 211 -18.19 24.09 13.53
N HIS A 212 -17.31 23.66 14.44
CA HIS A 212 -16.96 24.44 15.62
C HIS A 212 -16.33 25.78 15.22
N ASN A 213 -15.37 25.77 14.29
CA ASN A 213 -14.72 26.98 13.78
C ASN A 213 -15.73 27.94 13.12
N ALA A 214 -16.68 27.41 12.34
CA ALA A 214 -17.74 28.22 11.74
C ALA A 214 -18.64 28.88 12.81
N ILE A 215 -19.00 28.15 13.86
CA ILE A 215 -19.77 28.71 14.99
C ILE A 215 -18.98 29.81 15.69
N VAL A 216 -17.69 29.59 15.97
CA VAL A 216 -16.82 30.59 16.61
C VAL A 216 -16.67 31.83 15.75
N GLN A 217 -16.45 31.67 14.45
CA GLN A 217 -16.34 32.78 13.49
C GLN A 217 -17.63 33.60 13.43
N ASN A 218 -18.79 32.93 13.33
CA ASN A 218 -20.08 33.61 13.30
C ASN A 218 -20.36 34.35 14.63
N THR A 219 -20.03 33.73 15.75
CA THR A 219 -20.19 34.34 17.09
C THR A 219 -19.31 35.58 17.21
N PHE A 220 -18.04 35.49 16.82
CA PHE A 220 -17.11 36.62 16.84
C PHE A 220 -17.57 37.75 15.91
N ALA A 221 -18.01 37.42 14.70
CA ALA A 221 -18.53 38.41 13.76
C ALA A 221 -19.76 39.14 14.33
N GLY A 222 -20.69 38.41 14.97
CA GLY A 222 -21.84 38.98 15.67
C GLY A 222 -21.41 39.93 16.78
N GLN A 223 -20.50 39.50 17.67
CA GLN A 223 -19.98 40.33 18.75
C GLN A 223 -19.28 41.61 18.25
N MET A 224 -18.49 41.50 17.18
CA MET A 224 -17.83 42.65 16.57
C MET A 224 -18.84 43.63 15.98
N ASN A 225 -19.88 43.13 15.30
CA ASN A 225 -20.94 43.97 14.75
C ASN A 225 -21.69 44.70 15.87
N ASP A 226 -22.00 44.02 16.97
CA ASP A 226 -22.64 44.63 18.14
C ASP A 226 -21.76 45.70 18.81
N LEU A 227 -20.43 45.51 18.82
CA LEU A 227 -19.49 46.52 19.29
C LEU A 227 -19.44 47.73 18.35
N PHE A 228 -19.38 47.50 17.04
CA PHE A 228 -19.38 48.58 16.05
C PHE A 228 -20.67 49.39 16.10
N ASN A 229 -21.83 48.74 16.20
CA ASN A 229 -23.12 49.42 16.35
C ASN A 229 -23.14 50.26 17.63
N ARG A 230 -22.68 49.73 18.77
CA ARG A 230 -22.60 50.51 20.01
C ARG A 230 -21.67 51.72 19.91
N ILE A 231 -20.53 51.58 19.25
CA ILE A 231 -19.60 52.70 19.02
C ILE A 231 -20.26 53.73 18.11
N GLN A 232 -20.90 53.28 17.02
CA GLN A 232 -21.61 54.16 16.09
C GLN A 232 -22.72 54.94 16.78
N ASP A 233 -23.57 54.27 17.56
CA ASP A 233 -24.64 54.90 18.34
C ASP A 233 -24.07 55.92 19.33
N SER A 234 -23.00 55.57 20.05
CA SER A 234 -22.34 56.48 20.98
C SER A 234 -21.74 57.70 20.30
N VAL A 235 -21.14 57.54 19.11
CA VAL A 235 -20.57 58.65 18.33
C VAL A 235 -21.68 59.55 17.79
N SER A 236 -22.77 58.96 17.28
CA SER A 236 -23.94 59.72 16.83
C SER A 236 -24.60 60.49 17.97
N GLU A 237 -24.74 59.88 19.14
CA GLU A 237 -25.26 60.54 20.34
C GLU A 237 -24.34 61.69 20.79
N ASN A 238 -23.03 61.48 20.80
CA ASN A 238 -22.08 62.54 21.16
C ASN A 238 -22.09 63.69 20.16
N SER A 239 -22.12 63.39 18.86
CA SER A 239 -22.24 64.38 17.79
C SER A 239 -23.51 65.23 17.94
N LEU A 240 -24.65 64.58 18.27
CA LEU A 240 -25.90 65.29 18.55
C LEU A 240 -25.78 66.20 19.77
N LYS A 241 -25.17 65.74 20.87
CA LYS A 241 -24.92 66.55 22.07
C LYS A 241 -24.02 67.75 21.77
N GLU A 242 -22.95 67.56 21.00
CA GLU A 242 -22.06 68.65 20.57
C GLU A 242 -22.78 69.66 19.69
N GLN A 243 -23.61 69.20 18.74
CA GLN A 243 -24.43 70.08 17.90
C GLN A 243 -25.43 70.89 18.74
N GLN A 244 -26.08 70.26 19.72
CA GLN A 244 -26.99 70.94 20.64
C GLN A 244 -26.26 71.99 21.49
N MET A 245 -25.08 71.66 22.00
CA MET A 245 -24.25 72.58 22.78
C MET A 245 -23.79 73.78 21.95
N LEU A 246 -23.31 73.55 20.72
CA LEU A 246 -22.94 74.62 19.80
C LEU A 246 -24.12 75.52 19.44
N THR A 247 -25.30 74.92 19.20
CA THR A 247 -26.54 75.69 18.96
C THR A 247 -26.88 76.56 20.17
N SER A 248 -26.78 76.01 21.38
CA SER A 248 -27.01 76.74 22.62
C SER A 248 -26.03 77.90 22.79
N TYR A 249 -24.73 77.69 22.55
CA TYR A 249 -23.72 78.75 22.59
C TYR A 249 -23.94 79.81 21.51
N SER A 250 -24.30 79.42 20.29
CA SER A 250 -24.62 80.34 19.21
C SER A 250 -25.81 81.23 19.59
N ASN A 251 -26.87 80.64 20.16
CA ASN A 251 -28.04 81.39 20.64
C ASN A 251 -27.65 82.34 21.77
N PHE A 252 -26.90 81.87 22.77
CA PHE A 252 -26.44 82.71 23.88
C PHE A 252 -25.57 83.89 23.41
N ILE A 253 -24.62 83.65 22.50
CA ILE A 253 -23.79 84.71 21.91
C ILE A 253 -24.65 85.66 21.08
N GLY A 254 -25.62 85.16 20.31
CA GLY A 254 -26.57 85.97 19.55
C GLY A 254 -27.41 86.88 20.46
N ASP A 255 -27.93 86.34 21.56
CA ASP A 255 -28.68 87.08 22.57
C ASP A 255 -27.81 88.14 23.25
N LEU A 256 -26.56 87.81 23.59
CA LEU A 256 -25.60 88.76 24.17
C LEU A 256 -25.27 89.89 23.19
N LEU A 257 -25.02 89.58 21.91
CA LEU A 257 -24.73 90.57 20.88
C LEU A 257 -25.93 91.47 20.60
N SER A 258 -27.14 90.92 20.54
CA SER A 258 -28.37 91.71 20.35
C SER A 258 -28.62 92.63 21.54
N THR A 259 -28.43 92.14 22.78
CA THR A 259 -28.52 92.93 24.00
C THR A 259 -27.46 94.03 24.02
N SER A 260 -26.21 93.70 23.73
CA SER A 260 -25.10 94.67 23.67
C SER A 260 -25.33 95.74 22.60
N SER A 261 -25.80 95.36 21.41
CA SER A 261 -26.17 96.28 20.33
C SER A 261 -27.31 97.21 20.75
N SER A 262 -28.35 96.68 21.40
CA SER A 262 -29.44 97.50 21.93
C SER A 262 -28.94 98.50 22.98
N ALA A 263 -28.07 98.08 23.90
CA ALA A 263 -27.48 98.94 24.93
C ALA A 263 -26.57 100.01 24.31
N ALA A 264 -25.75 99.65 23.31
CA ALA A 264 -24.90 100.58 22.58
C ALA A 264 -25.73 101.61 21.81
N ASN A 265 -26.83 101.21 21.17
CA ASN A 265 -27.75 102.13 20.50
C ASN A 265 -28.44 103.09 21.48
N ILE A 266 -28.87 102.58 22.65
CA ILE A 266 -29.42 103.42 23.72
C ILE A 266 -28.35 104.43 24.17
N LEU A 267 -27.13 103.99 24.46
CA LEU A 267 -26.03 104.88 24.86
C LEU A 267 -25.71 105.92 23.79
N ALA A 268 -25.63 105.52 22.51
CA ALA A 268 -25.39 106.44 21.40
C ALA A 268 -26.50 107.49 21.30
N SER A 269 -27.76 107.09 21.47
CA SER A 269 -28.90 108.02 21.48
C SER A 269 -28.83 109.01 22.66
N VAL A 270 -28.48 108.55 23.86
CA VAL A 270 -28.33 109.39 25.07
C VAL A 270 -27.16 110.36 24.91
N VAL A 271 -26.02 109.89 24.40
CA VAL A 271 -24.85 110.73 24.12
C VAL A 271 -25.19 111.78 23.07
N SER A 272 -25.86 111.39 21.98
CA SER A 272 -26.31 112.31 20.94
C SER A 272 -27.26 113.38 21.48
N ALA A 273 -28.25 112.98 22.29
CA ALA A 273 -29.18 113.90 22.95
C ALA A 273 -28.46 114.86 23.91
N SER A 274 -27.48 114.36 24.66
CA SER A 274 -26.66 115.18 25.57
C SER A 274 -25.82 116.18 24.80
N PHE A 275 -25.18 115.78 23.70
CA PHE A 275 -24.43 116.70 22.82
C PHE A 275 -25.34 117.75 22.18
N ALA A 276 -26.55 117.38 21.75
CA ALA A 276 -27.53 118.32 21.24
C ALA A 276 -27.92 119.37 22.31
N SER A 277 -28.16 118.92 23.54
CA SER A 277 -28.46 119.80 24.67
C SER A 277 -27.27 120.71 25.04
N ILE A 278 -26.04 120.19 25.07
CA ILE A 278 -24.83 121.01 25.28
C ILE A 278 -24.67 122.04 24.15
N LYS A 279 -24.85 121.63 22.89
CA LYS A 279 -24.79 122.54 21.75
C LYS A 279 -25.81 123.68 21.89
N GLU A 280 -27.03 123.37 22.31
CA GLU A 280 -28.09 124.35 22.54
C GLU A 280 -27.74 125.29 23.71
N PHE A 281 -27.22 124.75 24.82
CA PHE A 281 -26.75 125.53 25.96
C PHE A 281 -25.59 126.47 25.58
N VAL A 282 -24.56 125.96 24.90
CA VAL A 282 -23.43 126.78 24.42
C VAL A 282 -23.90 127.84 23.44
N SER A 283 -24.82 127.53 22.52
CA SER A 283 -25.39 128.51 21.61
C SER A 283 -26.16 129.61 22.36
N SER A 284 -26.88 129.25 23.42
CA SER A 284 -27.59 130.20 24.29
C SER A 284 -26.60 131.10 25.04
N GLU A 285 -25.56 130.53 25.65
CA GLU A 285 -24.54 131.30 26.39
C GLU A 285 -23.73 132.22 25.47
N VAL A 286 -23.33 131.75 24.28
CA VAL A 286 -22.64 132.58 23.28
C VAL A 286 -23.54 133.73 22.83
N SER A 287 -24.84 133.49 22.63
CA SER A 287 -25.81 134.55 22.31
C SER A 287 -25.93 135.57 23.45
N HIS A 288 -25.98 135.10 24.70
CA HIS A 288 -26.03 135.96 25.87
C HIS A 288 -24.75 136.82 26.03
N VAL A 289 -23.57 136.23 25.88
CA VAL A 289 -22.28 136.95 25.89
C VAL A 289 -22.19 137.95 24.74
N SER A 290 -22.59 137.57 23.53
CA SER A 290 -22.62 138.47 22.38
C SER A 290 -23.51 139.70 22.63
N LYS A 291 -24.71 139.51 23.23
CA LYS A 291 -25.57 140.62 23.65
C LYS A 291 -24.88 141.55 24.66
N LYS A 292 -24.16 140.98 25.65
CA LYS A 292 -23.39 141.79 26.62
C LYS A 292 -22.24 142.55 25.96
N ILE A 293 -21.53 141.96 25.00
CA ILE A 293 -20.44 142.63 24.27
C ILE A 293 -20.99 143.84 23.49
N ILE A 294 -22.10 143.66 22.76
CA ILE A 294 -22.76 144.76 22.03
C ILE A 294 -23.17 145.87 23.00
N GLN A 295 -23.67 145.52 24.19
CA GLN A 295 -24.01 146.49 25.22
C GLN A 295 -22.78 147.27 25.72
N HIS A 296 -21.65 146.60 25.96
CA HIS A 296 -20.39 147.24 26.34
C HIS A 296 -19.81 148.12 25.23
N GLU A 297 -19.93 147.72 23.97
CA GLU A 297 -19.49 148.50 22.82
C GLU A 297 -20.25 149.83 22.73
N ASN A 298 -21.57 149.80 22.94
CA ASN A 298 -22.40 151.01 23.01
C ASN A 298 -21.97 151.94 24.16
N LEU A 299 -21.74 151.40 25.37
CA LEU A 299 -21.24 152.16 26.52
C LEU A 299 -19.85 152.78 26.27
N SER A 300 -18.96 152.07 25.56
CA SER A 300 -17.65 152.60 25.21
C SER A 300 -17.74 153.76 24.21
N LEU A 301 -18.71 153.70 23.29
CA LEU A 301 -19.01 154.79 22.35
C LEU A 301 -19.50 156.04 23.08
N ASP A 302 -20.37 155.88 24.07
CA ASP A 302 -20.85 156.98 24.93
C ASP A 302 -19.69 157.61 25.74
N CYS A 303 -18.84 156.80 26.38
CA CYS A 303 -17.67 157.30 27.10
C CYS A 303 -16.70 158.07 26.18
N LYS A 304 -16.54 157.63 24.92
CA LYS A 304 -15.71 158.33 23.94
C LYS A 304 -16.29 159.70 23.58
N ALA A 305 -17.62 159.81 23.46
CA ALA A 305 -18.28 161.09 23.21
C ALA A 305 -18.08 162.07 24.39
N GLU A 306 -18.16 161.59 25.63
CA GLU A 306 -17.97 162.43 26.82
C GLU A 306 -16.51 162.93 26.96
N LEU A 307 -15.52 162.08 26.64
CA LEU A 307 -14.10 162.47 26.66
C LEU A 307 -13.77 163.58 25.65
N LEU A 308 -14.40 163.57 24.46
CA LEU A 308 -14.22 164.62 23.47
C LEU A 308 -14.77 165.96 23.97
N ARG A 309 -15.91 165.96 24.68
CA ARG A 309 -16.50 167.15 25.30
C ARG A 309 -15.57 167.80 26.33
N LEU A 310 -14.92 166.98 27.16
CA LEU A 310 -13.96 167.43 28.19
C LEU A 310 -12.68 168.04 27.59
N ILE A 311 -12.17 167.50 26.48
CA ILE A 311 -10.99 168.04 25.79
C ILE A 311 -11.28 169.43 25.22
N GLU A 312 -12.47 169.64 24.65
CA GLU A 312 -12.88 170.93 24.09
C GLU A 312 -12.99 172.02 25.19
N GLU A 313 -13.51 171.64 26.37
CA GLU A 313 -13.57 172.50 27.56
C GLU A 313 -12.17 172.93 28.04
N HIS A 314 -11.23 171.97 28.12
CA HIS A 314 -9.86 172.21 28.59
C HIS A 314 -9.05 173.12 27.66
N THR A 315 -9.27 173.00 26.33
CA THR A 315 -8.58 173.81 25.32
C THR A 315 -9.02 175.29 25.40
N SER A 316 -10.30 175.53 25.70
CA SER A 316 -10.83 176.89 25.93
C SER A 316 -10.32 177.54 27.24
N GLY A 317 -10.00 176.72 28.24
CA GLY A 317 -9.47 177.16 29.53
C GLY A 317 -8.01 177.63 29.42
N LEU A 318 -7.18 176.86 28.70
CA LEU A 318 -5.75 177.15 28.56
C LEU A 318 -5.48 178.45 27.77
N GLY A 319 -6.30 178.74 26.76
CA GLY A 319 -6.20 179.99 25.96
C GLY A 319 -6.48 181.26 26.76
N ARG A 320 -7.33 181.19 27.80
CA ARG A 320 -7.63 182.33 28.69
C ARG A 320 -6.50 182.60 29.70
N ALA A 321 -5.81 181.56 30.15
CA ALA A 321 -4.69 181.70 31.10
C ALA A 321 -3.46 182.36 30.44
N LEU A 322 -3.12 181.97 29.19
CA LEU A 322 -1.93 182.47 28.51
C LEU A 322 -2.00 183.98 28.20
N ASN A 323 -3.17 184.50 27.83
CA ASN A 323 -3.37 185.93 27.54
C ASN A 323 -3.30 186.83 28.80
N SER A 324 -3.39 186.26 30.00
CA SER A 324 -3.27 187.03 31.26
C SER A 324 -1.83 187.21 31.74
N LEU A 325 -0.87 186.42 31.25
CA LEU A 325 0.54 186.48 31.67
C LEU A 325 1.39 187.49 30.89
N THR A 326 0.95 187.89 29.68
CA THR A 326 1.69 188.78 28.78
C THR A 326 2.06 190.16 29.38
N PRO A 327 1.18 190.84 30.14
CA PRO A 327 1.52 192.15 30.74
C PRO A 327 2.54 192.05 31.89
N MET A 328 2.65 190.89 32.53
CA MET A 328 3.56 190.68 33.67
C MET A 328 5.02 190.47 33.21
N LEU A 329 5.21 189.86 32.03
CA LEU A 329 6.52 189.65 31.40
C LEU A 329 7.14 190.97 30.89
N GLU A 330 6.33 191.91 30.40
CA GLU A 330 6.82 193.26 29.99
C GLU A 330 7.24 194.12 31.19
N PHE A 331 6.55 194.02 32.33
CA PHE A 331 6.92 194.75 33.55
C PHE A 331 8.24 194.24 34.17
N ALA A 332 8.47 192.92 34.17
CA ALA A 332 9.69 192.31 34.70
C ALA A 332 10.95 192.62 33.85
N LEU A 333 10.79 192.72 32.51
CA LEU A 333 11.87 193.12 31.61
C LEU A 333 12.24 194.61 31.74
N GLY A 334 11.27 195.49 32.02
CA GLY A 334 11.50 196.92 32.28
C GLY A 334 12.26 197.22 33.58
N LEU A 335 11.99 196.47 34.66
CA LEU A 335 12.69 196.58 35.95
C LEU A 335 14.16 196.15 35.86
N ASN A 336 14.48 195.15 35.04
CA ASN A 336 15.85 194.64 34.89
C ASN A 336 16.76 195.64 34.15
N CYS A 337 16.23 196.38 33.15
CA CYS A 337 16.96 197.46 32.47
C CYS A 337 17.23 198.68 33.38
N GLN A 338 16.35 198.98 34.34
CA GLN A 338 16.59 200.02 35.36
C GLN A 338 17.66 199.60 36.39
N PHE A 339 17.70 198.32 36.76
CA PHE A 339 18.69 197.78 37.71
C PHE A 339 20.12 197.77 37.13
N GLN A 340 20.27 197.43 35.84
CA GLN A 340 21.58 197.49 35.14
C GLN A 340 22.12 198.92 34.96
N ASN A 341 21.25 199.93 34.83
CA ASN A 341 21.67 201.33 34.72
C ASN A 341 22.03 201.99 36.08
N ASN A 342 21.42 201.53 37.18
CA ASN A 342 21.80 201.99 38.53
C ASN A 342 23.13 201.37 39.00
N MET A 343 23.41 200.10 38.70
CA MET A 343 24.70 199.47 39.03
C MET A 343 25.91 200.09 38.30
N LYS A 344 25.74 200.62 37.08
CA LYS A 344 26.80 201.38 36.38
C LYS A 344 27.05 202.79 36.95
N LYS A 345 26.06 203.40 37.61
CA LYS A 345 26.21 204.73 38.24
C LYS A 345 26.85 204.69 39.63
N TYR A 346 26.76 203.58 40.37
CA TYR A 346 27.32 203.45 41.72
C TYR A 346 28.76 202.89 41.78
N SER A 347 29.37 202.50 40.66
CA SER A 347 30.79 202.11 40.61
C SER A 347 31.75 203.27 40.30
N VAL A 348 31.26 204.49 40.01
CA VAL A 348 32.09 205.68 39.71
C VAL A 348 32.15 206.67 40.90
N VAL A 349 31.56 206.34 42.05
CA VAL A 349 31.58 207.18 43.29
C VAL A 349 32.15 206.41 44.51
N VAL A 350 32.86 205.32 44.27
CA VAL A 350 33.85 204.78 45.24
C VAL A 350 35.24 205.08 44.66
N ASP A 351 35.61 206.34 44.82
CA ASP A 351 36.95 206.87 44.67
C ASP A 351 37.52 206.96 46.09
N LYS A 352 38.81 206.63 46.28
CA LYS A 352 39.61 207.09 47.42
C LYS A 352 39.03 206.79 48.81
N VAL A 353 39.35 205.60 49.32
CA VAL A 353 40.69 205.37 49.90
C VAL A 353 41.37 204.25 49.12
#